data_AF-A0A645GMG9-F1
#
_entry.id   AF-A0A645GMG9-F1
#
_cell.length_a   1.000
_cell.length_b   1.000
_cell.length_c   1.000
_cell.angle_alpha   90.00
_cell.angle_beta   90.00
_cell.angle_gamma   90.00
#
_symmetry.space_group_name_H-M   'P 1'
#
loop_
_entity.id
_entity.type
_entity.pdbx_description
1 polymer ?
#
loop_
_entity_poly.entity_id
_entity_poly.type
_entity_poly.pdbx_seq_one_letter_code
_entity_poly.pdbx_strand_id
1 'polypeptide(L)'
;MIGAELNGQLAGFMGRHSEGAMGMLEILPAFRRRSLGSELEKAYINRLLDASITPYCHVVETNEASLKLQKKLGLVFSEEKVHWFN
;
A
#
# COMPACT_ATOMS: atom_id res chain seq x y z
N MET A 1 -4.32 -9.89 -3.77
CA MET A 1 -3.60 -8.98 -4.70
C MET A 1 -4.61 -8.30 -5.61
N ILE A 2 -4.37 -7.05 -5.98
CA ILE A 2 -5.13 -6.31 -7.01
C ILE A 2 -4.15 -5.60 -7.95
N GLY A 3 -4.61 -5.26 -9.15
CA GLY A 3 -3.84 -4.51 -10.16
C GLY A 3 -4.62 -3.29 -10.65
N ALA A 4 -3.89 -2.24 -11.02
CA ALA A 4 -4.43 -1.10 -11.74
C ALA A 4 -4.16 -1.31 -13.23
N GLU A 5 -5.20 -1.21 -14.04
CA GLU A 5 -5.11 -1.26 -15.49
C GLU A 5 -5.30 0.15 -16.07
N LEU A 6 -4.47 0.50 -17.05
CA LEU A 6 -4.68 1.70 -17.86
C LEU A 6 -4.48 1.34 -19.34
N ASN A 7 -5.53 1.52 -20.15
CA ASN A 7 -5.53 1.22 -21.59
C ASN A 7 -5.11 -0.22 -21.91
N GLY A 8 -5.62 -1.22 -21.17
CA GLY A 8 -5.27 -2.62 -21.38
C GLY A 8 -3.87 -3.02 -20.88
N GLN A 9 -3.14 -2.11 -20.22
CA GLN A 9 -1.81 -2.38 -19.68
C GLN A 9 -1.83 -2.37 -18.15
N LEU A 10 -1.08 -3.30 -17.55
CA LEU A 10 -0.84 -3.30 -16.10
C LEU A 10 -0.02 -2.07 -15.73
N ALA A 11 -0.61 -1.15 -14.98
CA ALA A 11 0.03 0.09 -14.56
C ALA A 11 0.69 -0.02 -13.18
N GLY A 12 0.20 -0.93 -12.34
CA GLY A 12 0.73 -1.20 -11.00
C GLY A 12 -0.07 -2.28 -10.28
N PHE A 13 0.43 -2.69 -9.12
CA PHE A 13 -0.19 -3.74 -8.32
C PHE A 13 0.11 -3.57 -6.83
N MET A 14 -0.64 -4.27 -6.00
CA MET A 14 -0.35 -4.45 -4.57
C MET A 14 -1.02 -5.69 -3.99
N GLY A 15 -0.60 -6.10 -2.80
CA GLY A 15 -1.19 -7.24 -2.12
C GLY A 15 -0.96 -7.26 -0.61
N ARG A 16 -0.93 -8.47 -0.07
CA ARG A 16 -0.58 -8.75 1.32
C ARG A 16 0.54 -9.77 1.39
N HIS A 17 1.43 -9.56 2.33
CA HIS A 17 2.38 -10.58 2.76
C HIS A 17 1.65 -11.68 3.56
N SER A 18 2.31 -12.82 3.77
CA SER A 18 1.73 -13.98 4.44
C SER A 18 1.32 -13.73 5.89
N GLU A 19 2.03 -12.84 6.59
CA GLU A 19 1.71 -12.40 7.95
C GLU A 19 0.49 -11.48 8.02
N GLY A 20 0.04 -10.97 6.86
CA GLY A 20 -1.19 -10.18 6.74
C GLY A 20 -0.97 -8.69 6.47
N ALA A 21 0.26 -8.18 6.56
CA ALA A 21 0.58 -6.78 6.25
C ALA A 21 0.30 -6.48 4.77
N MET A 22 -0.33 -5.34 4.49
CA MET A 22 -0.39 -4.78 3.14
C MET A 22 1.02 -4.42 2.67
N GLY A 23 1.30 -4.62 1.39
CA GLY A 23 2.61 -4.33 0.83
C GLY A 23 2.71 -4.71 -0.64
N MET A 24 3.94 -4.84 -1.12
CA MET A 24 4.27 -5.09 -2.54
C MET A 24 3.61 -4.06 -3.49
N LEU A 25 3.41 -2.82 -3.01
CA LEU A 25 2.87 -1.74 -3.82
C LEU A 25 3.94 -1.27 -4.81
N GLU A 26 3.70 -1.47 -6.10
CA GLU A 26 4.59 -0.98 -7.17
C GLU A 26 3.75 -0.35 -8.29
N ILE A 27 4.18 0.84 -8.72
CA ILE A 27 3.68 1.48 -9.93
C ILE A 27 4.78 1.43 -10.98
N LEU A 28 4.49 0.80 -12.11
CA LEU A 28 5.47 0.64 -13.18
C LEU A 28 5.95 2.01 -13.67
N PRO A 29 7.24 2.17 -14.03
CA PRO A 29 7.86 3.47 -14.30
C PRO A 29 7.06 4.40 -15.23
N ALA A 30 6.48 3.87 -16.31
CA ALA A 30 5.71 4.64 -17.30
C ALA A 30 4.42 5.27 -16.74
N PHE A 31 3.90 4.76 -15.63
CA PHE A 31 2.62 5.15 -15.03
C PHE A 31 2.77 5.91 -13.70
N ARG A 32 4.01 6.16 -13.25
CA ARG A 32 4.29 6.89 -12.02
C ARG A 32 3.80 8.35 -12.09
N ARG A 33 3.66 8.98 -10.92
CA ARG A 33 3.21 10.39 -10.74
C ARG A 33 1.78 10.68 -11.23
N ARG A 34 0.92 9.65 -11.29
CA ARG A 34 -0.50 9.75 -11.66
C ARG A 34 -1.45 9.34 -10.53
N SER A 35 -0.99 9.43 -9.29
CA SER A 35 -1.74 9.03 -8.07
C SER A 35 -2.17 7.55 -7.99
N LEU A 36 -1.76 6.70 -8.94
CA LEU A 36 -2.16 5.29 -8.97
C LEU A 36 -1.79 4.52 -7.71
N GLY A 37 -0.66 4.84 -7.07
CA GLY A 37 -0.26 4.20 -5.81
C GLY A 37 -1.28 4.42 -4.70
N SER A 38 -1.79 5.65 -4.56
CA SER A 38 -2.81 5.95 -3.54
C SER A 38 -4.17 5.35 -3.86
N GLU A 39 -4.55 5.31 -5.13
CA GLU A 39 -5.83 4.70 -5.52
C GLU A 39 -5.82 3.18 -5.34
N LEU A 40 -4.70 2.51 -5.65
CA LEU A 40 -4.53 1.09 -5.38
C LEU A 40 -4.65 0.79 -3.89
N GLU A 41 -3.87 1.50 -3.06
CA GLU A 41 -3.87 1.26 -1.61
C GLU A 41 -5.20 1.57 -0.96
N LYS A 42 -5.87 2.66 -1.36
CA LYS A 42 -7.25 2.95 -0.94
C LYS A 42 -8.23 1.84 -1.32
N ALA A 43 -8.20 1.37 -2.56
CA ALA A 43 -9.09 0.29 -3.01
C ALA A 43 -8.84 -1.00 -2.21
N TYR A 44 -7.59 -1.30 -1.91
CA TYR A 44 -7.24 -2.49 -1.15
C TYR A 44 -7.60 -2.38 0.33
N ILE A 45 -7.40 -1.20 0.95
CA ILE A 45 -7.88 -0.89 2.31
C ILE A 45 -9.39 -1.13 2.40
N ASN A 46 -10.17 -0.57 1.48
CA ASN A 46 -11.62 -0.76 1.48
C ASN A 46 -12.00 -2.24 1.37
N ARG A 47 -11.33 -3.00 0.50
CA ARG A 47 -11.56 -4.45 0.38
C ARG A 47 -11.28 -5.21 1.69
N LEU A 48 -10.28 -4.79 2.47
CA LEU A 48 -10.00 -5.41 3.76
C LEU A 48 -11.04 -5.03 4.82
N LEU A 49 -11.45 -3.76 4.85
CA LEU A 49 -12.49 -3.29 5.75
C LEU A 49 -13.84 -3.97 5.47
N ASP A 50 -14.22 -4.13 4.20
CA ASP A 50 -15.43 -4.87 3.79
C ASP A 50 -15.39 -6.34 4.25
N ALA A 51 -14.20 -6.91 4.39
CA ALA A 51 -13.97 -8.25 4.91
C ALA A 51 -13.81 -8.30 6.45
N SER A 52 -14.04 -7.19 7.16
CA SER A 52 -13.80 -7.05 8.61
C SER A 52 -12.35 -7.34 9.03
N ILE A 53 -11.38 -7.02 8.17
CA ILE A 53 -9.94 -7.18 8.42
C ILE A 53 -9.32 -5.80 8.64
N THR A 54 -8.66 -5.60 9.78
CA THR A 54 -7.92 -4.37 10.08
C THR A 54 -6.76 -4.19 9.08
N PRO A 55 -6.74 -3.12 8.28
CA PRO A 55 -5.64 -2.83 7.36
C PRO A 55 -4.42 -2.33 8.15
N TYR A 56 -3.24 -2.89 7.85
CA TYR A 56 -1.97 -2.39 8.36
C TYR A 56 -0.84 -2.68 7.37
N CYS A 57 0.25 -1.94 7.47
CA CYS A 57 1.47 -2.18 6.70
C CYS A 57 2.70 -1.79 7.53
N HIS A 58 3.87 -2.23 7.09
CA HIS A 58 5.14 -1.74 7.61
C HIS A 58 5.74 -0.74 6.64
N VAL A 59 6.18 0.40 7.15
CA VAL A 59 6.84 1.45 6.36
C VAL A 59 8.23 1.70 6.94
N VAL A 60 9.25 1.67 6.07
CA VAL A 60 10.61 2.05 6.46
C VAL A 60 10.63 3.52 6.87
N GLU A 61 11.21 3.84 8.02
CA GLU A 61 11.17 5.20 8.62
C GLU A 61 11.74 6.30 7.71
N THR A 62 12.65 5.96 6.81
CA THR A 62 13.25 6.90 5.86
C THR A 62 12.46 7.05 4.56
N ASN A 63 11.39 6.28 4.36
CA ASN A 63 10.56 6.32 3.15
C ASN A 63 9.45 7.39 3.28
N GLU A 64 9.84 8.65 3.13
CA GLU A 64 8.92 9.80 3.26
C GLU A 64 7.68 9.72 2.35
N ALA A 65 7.85 9.19 1.14
CA ALA A 65 6.75 9.08 0.18
C ALA A 65 5.66 8.14 0.72
N SER A 66 6.07 7.00 1.27
CA SER A 66 5.14 6.04 1.89
C SER A 66 4.55 6.60 3.18
N LEU A 67 5.35 7.27 4.02
CA LEU A 67 4.83 7.90 5.25
C LEU A 67 3.74 8.94 4.95
N LYS A 68 3.96 9.79 3.94
CA LYS A 68 2.96 10.78 3.49
C LYS A 68 1.71 10.12 2.91
N LEU A 69 1.90 9.03 2.15
CA LEU A 69 0.81 8.25 1.60
C LEU A 69 -0.08 7.67 2.71
N GLN A 70 0.52 7.00 3.71
CA GLN A 70 -0.24 6.38 4.80
C GLN A 70 -1.05 7.41 5.59
N LYS A 71 -0.47 8.58 5.91
CA LYS A 71 -1.20 9.69 6.55
C LYS A 71 -2.37 10.16 5.68
N LYS A 72 -2.16 10.32 4.37
CA LYS A 72 -3.21 10.76 3.43
C LYS A 72 -4.38 9.78 3.36
N LEU A 73 -4.11 8.48 3.52
CA LEU A 73 -5.13 7.42 3.50
C LEU A 73 -5.83 7.21 4.85
N GLY A 74 -5.47 7.98 5.89
CA GLY A 74 -6.09 7.90 7.20
C GLY A 74 -5.51 6.83 8.13
N LEU A 75 -4.36 6.24 7.78
CA LEU A 75 -3.65 5.35 8.69
C LEU A 75 -2.94 6.16 9.77
N VAL A 76 -2.79 5.53 10.95
CA VAL A 76 -2.06 6.06 12.09
C VAL A 76 -0.81 5.22 12.34
N PHE A 77 0.25 5.85 12.84
CA PHE A 77 1.47 5.15 13.22
C PHE A 77 1.35 4.64 14.65
N SER A 78 1.75 3.38 14.86
CA SER A 78 1.97 2.84 16.20
C SER A 78 3.11 3.61 16.89
N GLU A 79 3.03 3.71 18.22
CA GLU A 79 4.14 4.21 19.04
C GLU A 79 5.33 3.22 19.04
N GLU A 80 5.03 1.93 18.83
CA GLU A 80 6.02 0.86 18.77
C GLU A 80 6.56 0.64 17.36
N LYS A 81 7.81 0.20 17.29
CA LYS A 81 8.51 -0.11 16.04
C LYS A 81 8.64 -1.61 15.84
N VAL A 82 8.49 -2.05 14.60
CA VAL A 82 8.78 -3.42 14.17
C VAL A 82 10.19 -3.47 13.61
N HIS A 83 11.01 -4.36 14.17
CA HIS A 83 12.37 -4.62 13.69
C HIS A 83 12.40 -5.97 12.96
N TRP A 84 12.87 -5.96 11.71
CA TRP A 84 13.10 -7.17 10.93
C TRP A 84 14.56 -7.59 11.09
N PHE A 85 14.78 -8.79 11.64
CA PHE A 85 16.11 -9.38 11.74
C PHE A 85 16.32 -10.31 10.54
N ASN A 86 17.49 -10.20 9.91
CA ASN A 86 17.94 -11.08 8.84
C ASN A 86 18.92 -12.12 9.37
#